data_AF-A0A6P4XDL8-F1
#
_entry.id   AF-A0A6P4XDL8-F1
#
_cell.length_a   1.000
_cell.length_b   1.000
_cell.length_c   1.000
_cell.angle_alpha   90.00
_cell.angle_beta   90.00
_cell.angle_gamma   90.00
#
_symmetry.space_group_name_H-M   'P 1'
#
loop_
_entity.id
_entity.type
_entity.pdbx_description
1 polymer ?
#
loop_
_entity_poly.entity_id
_entity_poly.type
_entity_poly.pdbx_seq_one_letter_code
_entity_poly.pdbx_strand_id
1 'polypeptide(L)'
;MGPLWRRVFLVSLLLLGLLSGGVSDDIGGSYYWNRTLSLSGSPYNVTDEIIVGEAATLTIEPGVRLLFPEGVGMTVWGRLIAIGTTEQRVIFDRKRNPPDDEANNVTRDHRIRLLGPTVFEGRVQVKLDGMWGSLCQYNWRRSWRGSEANVVCRQLGFATGRVENKYRFGKGRVAVSDLQCLGNESSIYECTHHDFDLPPHWCHQGQNRGDLGVVCEGLNHRENVYWKAIDIRTTDVAMKSTLQNVDILYAGGGNSNAERAAIFSASVPPLLQNVSVRYSGDAAIRVNNTMTFLQMENCDVSENQGVGLIVTNPSADVTIVSSTFSKNFPAGMQVTAGHTKSSLQITDSTFEQNSGAGLMLSDVPMNVDIRQSNFSTNSHHGLSVVATTHVSLVTDSCHFDQNGLDGFHARYIGMSGSRSHTVMRNGVVEGNVGSGFNLEIEYQTIASPPISDQIIIDQSDFTSNKNGSVKITVDNSYEDRFPVVQLTGGVHRDNMATVIDVGGTRAEVTIQDVEFDSSQCGIQLV
;
A
#
# COMPACT_ATOMS: atom_id res chain seq x y z
N MET A 1 -33.86 34.64 -67.21
CA MET A 1 -33.19 35.62 -66.33
C MET A 1 -33.88 35.58 -64.97
N GLY A 2 -33.31 34.86 -64.00
CA GLY A 2 -33.77 34.84 -62.61
C GLY A 2 -32.89 35.73 -61.73
N PRO A 3 -33.32 36.00 -60.49
CA PRO A 3 -32.38 35.90 -59.36
C PRO A 3 -33.03 35.26 -58.12
N LEU A 4 -32.45 34.20 -57.55
CA LEU A 4 -31.35 34.23 -56.56
C LEU A 4 -31.69 34.83 -55.18
N TRP A 5 -32.88 34.58 -54.62
CA TRP A 5 -33.16 34.86 -53.19
C TRP A 5 -33.86 33.69 -52.49
N ARG A 6 -33.22 32.52 -52.50
CA ARG A 6 -33.45 31.39 -51.57
C ARG A 6 -32.19 30.54 -51.56
N ARG A 7 -31.17 30.95 -50.79
CA ARG A 7 -29.99 30.17 -50.35
C ARG A 7 -28.92 31.12 -49.76
N VAL A 8 -29.16 31.75 -48.61
CA VAL A 8 -28.12 32.17 -47.65
C VAL A 8 -28.83 32.42 -46.32
N PHE A 9 -28.98 31.40 -45.47
CA PHE A 9 -29.14 31.52 -44.01
C PHE A 9 -29.07 30.10 -43.42
N LEU A 10 -27.90 29.48 -43.58
CA LEU A 10 -27.53 28.22 -42.94
C LEU A 10 -26.00 28.03 -42.98
N VAL A 11 -25.22 29.09 -42.72
CA VAL A 11 -23.78 28.99 -42.45
C VAL A 11 -23.37 30.15 -41.52
N SER A 12 -23.62 30.02 -40.22
CA SER A 12 -22.98 30.86 -39.19
C SER A 12 -23.21 30.28 -37.78
N LEU A 13 -23.08 28.96 -37.64
CA LEU A 13 -23.14 28.27 -36.34
C LEU A 13 -22.23 27.04 -36.36
N LEU A 14 -20.97 27.25 -36.73
CA LEU A 14 -19.89 26.26 -36.67
C LEU A 14 -18.57 26.97 -36.97
N LEU A 15 -18.01 27.66 -35.98
CA LEU A 15 -16.57 27.99 -35.82
C LEU A 15 -16.41 29.09 -34.76
N LEU A 16 -16.60 28.69 -33.50
CA LEU A 16 -15.97 29.30 -32.32
C LEU A 16 -15.90 28.22 -31.23
N GLY A 17 -15.38 27.06 -31.63
CA GLY A 17 -14.92 26.01 -30.74
C GLY A 17 -13.45 25.77 -31.04
N LEU A 18 -12.64 26.81 -30.87
CA LEU A 18 -11.20 26.74 -30.99
C LEU A 18 -10.58 27.20 -29.68
N LEU A 19 -9.91 26.24 -29.04
CA LEU A 19 -8.90 26.40 -28.00
C LEU A 19 -9.41 26.83 -26.61
N SER A 20 -10.08 25.92 -25.91
CA SER A 20 -9.72 25.70 -24.50
C SER A 20 -8.78 24.50 -24.46
N GLY A 21 -7.52 24.71 -24.84
CA GLY A 21 -6.47 23.95 -24.16
C GLY A 21 -6.66 24.31 -22.69
N GLY A 22 -7.13 23.36 -21.87
CA GLY A 22 -7.40 23.61 -20.47
C GLY A 22 -6.18 24.26 -19.87
N VAL A 23 -6.29 25.55 -19.52
CA VAL A 23 -5.31 26.20 -18.68
C VAL A 23 -5.47 25.47 -17.36
N SER A 24 -4.50 24.61 -17.03
CA SER A 24 -4.37 24.13 -15.66
C SER A 24 -4.41 25.37 -14.78
N ASP A 25 -5.41 25.47 -13.89
CA ASP A 25 -5.41 26.53 -12.90
C ASP A 25 -4.25 26.24 -11.95
N ASP A 26 -3.19 27.05 -12.05
CA ASP A 26 -2.09 26.98 -11.10
C ASP A 26 -2.63 27.31 -9.69
N ILE A 27 -2.36 26.45 -8.72
CA ILE A 27 -2.82 26.59 -7.33
C ILE A 27 -1.66 26.54 -6.34
N GLY A 28 -1.83 27.19 -5.20
CA GLY A 28 -0.83 27.27 -4.14
C GLY A 28 -1.17 28.38 -3.15
N GLY A 29 -0.41 28.46 -2.06
CA GLY A 29 -0.57 29.46 -1.01
C GLY A 29 -1.66 29.13 0.01
N SER A 30 -1.99 30.12 0.84
CA SER A 30 -2.87 29.94 2.00
C SER A 30 -4.35 30.20 1.69
N TYR A 31 -5.22 29.28 2.13
CA TYR A 31 -6.67 29.38 2.08
C TYR A 31 -7.24 29.53 3.50
N TYR A 32 -7.80 30.70 3.79
CA TYR A 32 -8.44 31.00 5.09
C TYR A 32 -9.97 30.91 5.05
N TRP A 33 -10.54 30.49 3.92
CA TRP A 33 -11.96 30.24 3.71
C TRP A 33 -12.15 28.93 2.94
N ASN A 34 -13.38 28.43 2.91
CA ASN A 34 -13.69 27.20 2.22
C ASN A 34 -13.45 27.33 0.71
N ARG A 35 -12.77 26.35 0.13
CA ARG A 35 -12.48 26.29 -1.31
C ARG A 35 -12.80 24.91 -1.84
N THR A 36 -13.34 24.86 -3.06
CA THR A 36 -13.59 23.60 -3.77
C THR A 36 -12.76 23.55 -5.04
N LEU A 37 -12.08 22.43 -5.27
CA LEU A 37 -11.42 22.10 -6.53
C LEU A 37 -12.35 21.17 -7.32
N SER A 38 -12.72 21.58 -8.53
CA SER A 38 -13.68 20.87 -9.36
C SER A 38 -13.01 20.15 -10.51
N LEU A 39 -13.69 19.14 -11.07
CA LEU A 39 -13.15 18.37 -12.20
C LEU A 39 -12.84 19.24 -13.43
N SER A 40 -13.55 20.36 -13.62
CA SER A 40 -13.34 21.27 -14.75
C SER A 40 -11.99 21.98 -14.74
N GLY A 41 -11.36 22.15 -13.56
CA GLY A 41 -10.02 22.72 -13.44
C GLY A 41 -8.91 21.67 -13.40
N SER A 42 -9.26 20.38 -13.47
CA SER A 42 -8.30 19.27 -13.45
C SER A 42 -7.58 19.13 -14.81
N PRO A 43 -6.27 18.84 -14.84
CA PRO A 43 -5.38 18.74 -13.68
C PRO A 43 -5.00 20.13 -13.14
N TYR A 44 -4.89 20.24 -11.82
CA TYR A 44 -4.36 21.42 -11.16
C TYR A 44 -2.84 21.29 -10.99
N ASN A 45 -2.09 22.22 -11.55
CA ASN A 45 -0.65 22.33 -11.27
C ASN A 45 -0.45 23.07 -9.95
N VAL A 46 0.20 22.43 -9.00
CA VAL A 46 0.60 23.08 -7.75
C VAL A 46 1.88 23.87 -8.00
N THR A 47 1.90 25.14 -7.63
CA THR A 47 3.04 26.04 -7.84
C THR A 47 3.73 26.44 -6.54
N ASP A 48 3.02 26.37 -5.42
CA ASP A 48 3.51 26.67 -4.08
C ASP A 48 2.78 25.81 -3.03
N GLU A 49 3.29 25.74 -1.80
CA GLU A 49 2.70 24.96 -0.72
C GLU A 49 1.24 25.37 -0.48
N ILE A 50 0.33 24.40 -0.50
CA ILE A 50 -1.08 24.63 -0.20
C ILE A 50 -1.26 24.63 1.31
N ILE A 51 -1.72 25.74 1.88
CA ILE A 51 -1.96 25.84 3.33
C ILE A 51 -3.45 26.03 3.59
N VAL A 52 -4.11 25.03 4.17
CA VAL A 52 -5.51 25.12 4.59
C VAL A 52 -5.56 25.63 6.03
N GLY A 53 -6.01 26.86 6.25
CA GLY A 53 -6.07 27.48 7.57
C GLY A 53 -7.06 26.80 8.53
N GLU A 54 -6.92 27.04 9.84
CA GLU A 54 -7.63 26.33 10.92
C GLU A 54 -9.15 26.27 10.77
N ALA A 55 -9.79 27.33 10.27
CA ALA A 55 -11.24 27.41 10.07
C ALA A 55 -11.69 27.09 8.62
N ALA A 56 -10.75 26.73 7.74
CA ALA A 56 -11.01 26.50 6.33
C ALA A 56 -11.20 25.02 6.01
N THR A 57 -12.06 24.72 5.04
CA THR A 57 -12.17 23.41 4.41
C THR A 57 -11.74 23.50 2.95
N LEU A 58 -10.78 22.65 2.55
CA LEU A 58 -10.48 22.39 1.15
C LEU A 58 -11.23 21.12 0.71
N THR A 59 -12.16 21.28 -0.21
CA THR A 59 -12.93 20.18 -0.81
C THR A 59 -12.38 19.86 -2.20
N ILE A 60 -12.21 18.59 -2.51
CA ILE A 60 -11.72 18.10 -3.81
C ILE A 60 -12.76 17.14 -4.37
N GLU A 61 -13.33 17.48 -5.52
CA GLU A 61 -14.37 16.70 -6.20
C GLU A 61 -13.81 15.43 -6.87
N PRO A 62 -14.67 14.42 -7.16
CA PRO A 62 -14.26 13.22 -7.86
C PRO A 62 -13.53 13.45 -9.19
N GLY A 63 -12.49 12.66 -9.43
CA GLY A 63 -11.68 12.70 -10.66
C GLY A 63 -10.67 13.83 -10.75
N VAL A 64 -10.60 14.71 -9.74
CA VAL A 64 -9.61 15.79 -9.72
C VAL A 64 -8.19 15.23 -9.54
N ARG A 65 -7.25 15.74 -10.34
CA ARG A 65 -5.82 15.42 -10.25
C ARG A 65 -5.03 16.67 -9.86
N LEU A 66 -4.16 16.54 -8.85
CA LEU A 66 -3.22 17.58 -8.41
C LEU A 66 -1.80 17.12 -8.71
N LEU A 67 -1.01 17.99 -9.35
CA LEU A 67 0.36 17.72 -9.77
C LEU A 67 1.34 18.59 -8.98
N PHE A 68 2.15 17.98 -8.13
CA PHE A 68 3.07 18.67 -7.22
C PHE A 68 4.51 18.65 -7.73
N PRO A 69 5.21 19.79 -7.81
CA PRO A 69 6.64 19.83 -8.09
C PRO A 69 7.45 19.30 -6.90
N GLU A 70 8.76 19.11 -7.11
CA GLU A 70 9.70 18.65 -6.08
C GLU A 70 9.57 19.45 -4.80
N GLY A 71 9.48 18.77 -3.65
CA GLY A 71 9.54 19.43 -2.35
C GLY A 71 8.36 20.36 -2.02
N VAL A 72 7.35 20.46 -2.89
CA VAL A 72 6.10 21.19 -2.61
C VAL A 72 5.04 20.20 -2.14
N GLY A 73 4.20 20.59 -1.19
CA GLY A 73 3.14 19.74 -0.65
C GLY A 73 1.97 20.56 -0.16
N MET A 74 1.25 20.02 0.82
CA MET A 74 0.17 20.73 1.49
C MET A 74 0.23 20.57 3.00
N THR A 75 -0.09 21.64 3.71
CA THR A 75 -0.28 21.66 5.16
C THR A 75 -1.73 21.99 5.48
N VAL A 76 -2.38 21.15 6.28
CA VAL A 76 -3.80 21.23 6.60
C VAL A 76 -3.98 21.47 8.10
N TRP A 77 -4.14 22.74 8.47
CA TRP A 77 -4.50 23.15 9.83
C TRP A 77 -6.01 23.05 10.08
N GLY A 78 -6.81 23.29 9.03
CA GLY A 78 -8.26 23.07 9.02
C GLY A 78 -8.61 21.66 8.58
N ARG A 79 -9.44 21.56 7.53
CA ARG A 79 -9.99 20.27 7.05
C ARG A 79 -9.74 20.05 5.57
N LEU A 80 -9.31 18.85 5.21
CA LEU A 80 -9.28 18.36 3.84
C LEU A 80 -10.40 17.33 3.62
N ILE A 81 -11.21 17.54 2.59
CA ILE A 81 -12.23 16.59 2.12
C ILE A 81 -11.88 16.21 0.69
N ALA A 82 -11.31 15.04 0.48
CA ALA A 82 -11.02 14.49 -0.84
C ALA A 82 -11.84 13.20 -1.02
N ILE A 83 -12.95 13.30 -1.75
CA ILE A 83 -13.89 12.19 -1.93
C ILE A 83 -14.07 11.95 -3.42
N GLY A 84 -13.45 10.87 -3.91
CA GLY A 84 -13.64 10.35 -5.26
C GLY A 84 -14.71 9.27 -5.34
N THR A 85 -14.82 8.65 -6.51
CA THR A 85 -15.58 7.41 -6.72
C THR A 85 -14.63 6.30 -7.19
N THR A 86 -15.14 5.06 -7.30
CA THR A 86 -14.35 3.93 -7.84
C THR A 86 -13.94 4.14 -9.30
N GLU A 87 -14.69 4.93 -10.07
CA GLU A 87 -14.38 5.28 -11.47
C GLU A 87 -13.60 6.59 -11.61
N GLN A 88 -13.83 7.53 -10.68
CA GLN A 88 -13.25 8.87 -10.69
C GLN A 88 -12.56 9.13 -9.35
N ARG A 89 -11.44 8.45 -9.15
CA ARG A 89 -10.60 8.62 -7.97
C ARG A 89 -9.96 10.02 -7.96
N VAL A 90 -9.74 10.58 -6.78
CA VAL A 90 -8.91 11.79 -6.63
C VAL A 90 -7.45 11.38 -6.66
N ILE A 91 -6.62 12.08 -7.42
CA ILE A 91 -5.21 11.70 -7.64
C ILE A 91 -4.29 12.84 -7.18
N PHE A 92 -3.41 12.53 -6.21
CA PHE A 92 -2.27 13.37 -5.84
C PHE A 92 -1.00 12.73 -6.40
N ASP A 93 -0.33 13.43 -7.31
CA ASP A 93 0.82 12.89 -8.04
C ASP A 93 1.90 13.96 -8.22
N ARG A 94 3.11 13.53 -8.58
CA ARG A 94 4.20 14.44 -8.92
C ARG A 94 3.99 15.10 -10.27
N LYS A 95 4.52 16.31 -10.40
CA LYS A 95 4.74 16.98 -11.68
C LYS A 95 6.00 16.38 -12.32
N ARG A 96 5.84 15.69 -13.45
CA ARG A 96 6.98 15.13 -14.20
C ARG A 96 7.77 16.25 -14.89
N ASN A 97 9.08 16.05 -15.05
CA ASN A 97 9.93 16.95 -15.81
C ASN A 97 10.61 16.19 -16.97
N PRO A 98 10.39 16.60 -18.24
CA PRO A 98 9.51 17.71 -18.61
C PRO A 98 8.03 17.35 -18.31
N PRO A 99 7.13 18.33 -18.15
CA PRO A 99 5.70 18.10 -17.90
C PRO A 99 5.11 17.01 -18.80
N ASP A 100 4.05 16.30 -18.37
CA ASP A 100 3.35 15.29 -19.20
C ASP A 100 2.99 15.82 -20.63
N ASP A 101 2.89 17.15 -20.77
CA ASP A 101 2.68 17.85 -22.04
C ASP A 101 3.96 18.31 -22.78
N GLU A 102 5.09 18.47 -22.11
CA GLU A 102 6.36 18.97 -22.67
C GLU A 102 7.48 17.91 -22.77
N ALA A 103 7.30 16.72 -22.17
CA ALA A 103 8.28 15.62 -22.21
C ALA A 103 8.60 15.13 -23.63
N ASN A 104 7.80 15.56 -24.61
CA ASN A 104 7.91 15.22 -26.02
C ASN A 104 8.08 16.47 -26.90
N ASN A 105 8.93 17.43 -26.51
CA ASN A 105 9.36 18.47 -27.45
C ASN A 105 10.42 17.97 -28.46
N VAL A 106 10.67 16.67 -28.51
CA VAL A 106 11.06 15.98 -29.75
C VAL A 106 9.79 15.35 -30.30
N THR A 107 9.12 16.09 -31.20
CA THR A 107 7.89 15.76 -31.95
C THR A 107 6.62 15.58 -31.11
N ARG A 108 5.63 16.47 -31.32
CA ARG A 108 4.26 16.45 -30.76
C ARG A 108 3.44 15.19 -31.12
N ASP A 109 4.08 14.22 -31.77
CA ASP A 109 3.56 13.01 -32.39
C ASP A 109 4.02 11.72 -31.69
N HIS A 110 4.82 11.82 -30.63
CA HIS A 110 5.40 10.64 -29.94
C HIS A 110 4.85 10.36 -28.52
N ARG A 111 3.65 10.85 -28.16
CA ARG A 111 3.07 10.67 -26.81
C ARG A 111 2.43 9.30 -26.61
N ILE A 112 2.56 8.76 -25.40
CA ILE A 112 1.85 7.55 -24.94
C ILE A 112 1.10 7.80 -23.63
N ARG A 113 -0.01 7.09 -23.39
CA ARG A 113 -0.77 7.10 -22.13
C ARG A 113 -1.40 5.74 -21.84
N LEU A 114 -1.75 5.49 -20.57
CA LEU A 114 -2.57 4.36 -20.17
C LEU A 114 -4.02 4.82 -19.96
N LEU A 115 -4.95 4.07 -20.54
CA LEU A 115 -6.38 4.20 -20.26
C LEU A 115 -6.82 3.02 -19.39
N GLY A 116 -6.83 3.25 -18.09
CA GLY A 116 -7.21 2.27 -17.09
C GLY A 116 -7.56 2.95 -15.76
N PRO A 117 -7.83 2.15 -14.72
CA PRO A 117 -8.27 2.65 -13.42
C PRO A 117 -7.16 3.40 -12.66
N THR A 118 -5.89 3.21 -13.02
CA THR A 118 -4.76 3.89 -12.38
C THR A 118 -3.75 4.39 -13.43
N VAL A 119 -2.77 5.18 -13.02
CA VAL A 119 -1.67 5.62 -13.91
C VAL A 119 -0.66 4.51 -14.23
N PHE A 120 -0.75 3.37 -13.55
CA PHE A 120 0.18 2.24 -13.65
C PHE A 120 -0.35 1.14 -14.57
N GLU A 121 -1.66 1.08 -14.76
CA GLU A 121 -2.27 0.02 -15.55
C GLU A 121 -3.36 0.55 -16.47
N GLY A 122 -3.43 -0.05 -17.65
CA GLY A 122 -4.45 0.30 -18.61
C GLY A 122 -4.11 -0.11 -20.02
N ARG A 123 -5.06 0.19 -20.90
CA ARG A 123 -4.86 0.06 -22.35
C ARG A 123 -3.91 1.15 -22.82
N VAL A 124 -2.84 0.76 -23.52
CA VAL A 124 -1.88 1.69 -24.09
C VAL A 124 -2.52 2.45 -25.26
N GLN A 125 -2.42 3.77 -25.21
CA GLN A 125 -2.77 4.65 -26.32
C GLN A 125 -1.57 5.51 -26.72
N VAL A 126 -1.48 5.75 -28.02
CA VAL A 126 -0.41 6.47 -28.69
C VAL A 126 -1.03 7.66 -29.41
N LYS A 127 -0.40 8.83 -29.35
CA LYS A 127 -0.93 10.06 -29.98
C LYS A 127 -0.21 10.30 -31.31
N LEU A 128 -0.96 10.19 -32.41
CA LEU A 128 -0.50 10.43 -33.78
C LEU A 128 -1.40 11.46 -34.47
N ASP A 129 -0.81 12.46 -35.11
CA ASP A 129 -1.44 13.60 -35.76
C ASP A 129 -2.47 14.30 -34.86
N GLY A 130 -2.12 14.44 -33.59
CA GLY A 130 -2.98 15.04 -32.57
C GLY A 130 -4.12 14.15 -32.07
N MET A 131 -4.29 12.94 -32.60
CA MET A 131 -5.35 11.99 -32.23
C MET A 131 -4.80 10.78 -31.47
N TRP A 132 -5.53 10.32 -30.46
CA TRP A 132 -5.18 9.10 -29.72
C TRP A 132 -5.69 7.86 -30.44
N GLY A 133 -4.84 6.85 -30.58
CA GLY A 133 -5.22 5.51 -31.03
C GLY A 133 -4.56 4.39 -30.22
N SER A 134 -5.08 3.17 -30.32
CA SER A 134 -4.57 1.99 -29.62
C SER A 134 -3.50 1.25 -30.44
N LEU A 135 -2.84 0.29 -29.81
CA LEU A 135 -1.88 -0.61 -30.45
C LEU A 135 -2.58 -1.92 -30.84
N CYS A 136 -2.39 -2.45 -32.05
CA CYS A 136 -3.03 -3.69 -32.50
C CYS A 136 -1.97 -4.74 -32.90
N GLN A 137 -2.20 -6.01 -32.57
CA GLN A 137 -1.39 -7.13 -33.08
C GLN A 137 -2.18 -7.83 -34.20
N TYR A 138 -1.78 -7.65 -35.47
CA TYR A 138 -2.51 -8.23 -36.62
C TYR A 138 -1.97 -9.61 -37.01
N ASN A 139 -0.69 -9.91 -36.75
CA ASN A 139 -0.13 -11.24 -37.06
C ASN A 139 -0.68 -12.33 -36.12
N TRP A 140 -1.56 -13.19 -36.65
CA TRP A 140 -2.26 -14.26 -35.92
C TRP A 140 -1.36 -15.27 -35.19
N ARG A 141 -0.08 -15.37 -35.58
CA ARG A 141 0.90 -16.27 -34.94
C ARG A 141 1.60 -15.64 -33.73
N ARG A 142 1.32 -14.38 -33.38
CA ARG A 142 2.00 -13.65 -32.31
C ARG A 142 1.03 -13.13 -31.24
N SER A 143 1.62 -12.82 -30.08
CA SER A 143 0.98 -12.21 -28.91
C SER A 143 1.95 -11.17 -28.35
N TRP A 144 1.42 -10.15 -27.68
CA TRP A 144 2.21 -9.20 -26.88
C TRP A 144 3.14 -9.94 -25.92
N ARG A 145 4.39 -9.50 -25.82
CA ARG A 145 5.41 -10.05 -24.93
C ARG A 145 5.74 -9.04 -23.84
N GLY A 146 6.46 -9.51 -22.82
CA GLY A 146 6.98 -8.65 -21.76
C GLY A 146 7.92 -7.55 -22.28
N SER A 147 8.57 -7.75 -23.43
CA SER A 147 9.44 -6.74 -24.04
C SER A 147 8.69 -5.48 -24.47
N GLU A 148 7.51 -5.60 -25.11
CA GLU A 148 6.70 -4.43 -25.48
C GLU A 148 6.16 -3.71 -24.24
N ALA A 149 5.69 -4.48 -23.24
CA ALA A 149 5.22 -3.91 -21.98
C ALA A 149 6.35 -3.17 -21.23
N ASN A 150 7.56 -3.73 -21.23
CA ASN A 150 8.72 -3.13 -20.57
C ASN A 150 9.10 -1.79 -21.21
N VAL A 151 9.17 -1.71 -22.55
CA VAL A 151 9.46 -0.44 -23.23
C VAL A 151 8.38 0.61 -22.97
N VAL A 152 7.09 0.24 -23.08
CA VAL A 152 5.97 1.14 -22.76
C VAL A 152 6.09 1.68 -21.34
N CYS A 153 6.28 0.79 -20.37
CA CYS A 153 6.33 1.18 -18.97
C CYS A 153 7.59 2.00 -18.65
N ARG A 154 8.75 1.65 -19.22
CA ARG A 154 9.96 2.45 -19.09
C ARG A 154 9.84 3.83 -19.71
N GLN A 155 9.23 3.94 -20.89
CA GLN A 155 8.93 5.22 -21.53
C GLN A 155 7.94 6.05 -20.69
N LEU A 156 7.06 5.41 -19.93
CA LEU A 156 6.17 6.05 -18.95
C LEU A 156 6.87 6.35 -17.60
N GLY A 157 8.16 6.07 -17.44
CA GLY A 157 8.95 6.35 -16.23
C GLY A 157 8.98 5.23 -15.18
N PHE A 158 8.49 4.03 -15.52
CA PHE A 158 8.54 2.85 -14.67
C PHE A 158 9.83 2.05 -14.84
N ALA A 159 10.16 1.19 -13.88
CA ALA A 159 11.33 0.31 -13.99
C ALA A 159 11.08 -0.82 -14.99
N THR A 160 9.88 -1.40 -14.95
CA THR A 160 9.47 -2.51 -15.81
C THR A 160 7.95 -2.53 -15.99
N GLY A 161 7.46 -3.48 -16.78
CA GLY A 161 6.04 -3.73 -16.92
C GLY A 161 5.75 -5.10 -17.52
N ARG A 162 4.51 -5.55 -17.32
CA ARG A 162 3.99 -6.79 -17.90
C ARG A 162 2.74 -6.52 -18.72
N VAL A 163 2.46 -7.43 -19.66
CA VAL A 163 1.24 -7.40 -20.46
C VAL A 163 0.05 -7.75 -19.57
N GLU A 164 -1.03 -6.97 -19.67
CA GLU A 164 -2.28 -7.18 -18.96
C GLU A 164 -3.44 -7.41 -19.95
N ASN A 165 -4.01 -8.61 -19.91
CA ASN A 165 -5.03 -9.05 -20.85
C ASN A 165 -6.40 -8.42 -20.58
N LYS A 166 -6.65 -7.92 -19.37
CA LYS A 166 -7.88 -7.21 -19.00
C LYS A 166 -8.15 -6.00 -19.91
N TYR A 167 -7.10 -5.32 -20.37
CA TYR A 167 -7.23 -4.10 -21.20
C TYR A 167 -7.17 -4.35 -22.71
N ARG A 168 -7.22 -5.61 -23.12
CA ARG A 168 -7.08 -6.05 -24.51
C ARG A 168 -8.24 -5.62 -25.42
N PHE A 169 -9.36 -5.14 -24.89
CA PHE A 169 -10.51 -4.79 -25.72
C PHE A 169 -10.89 -3.33 -25.59
N GLY A 170 -10.75 -2.59 -26.68
CA GLY A 170 -11.12 -1.19 -26.80
C GLY A 170 -11.89 -0.88 -28.07
N LYS A 171 -12.73 0.16 -27.99
CA LYS A 171 -13.31 0.83 -29.16
C LYS A 171 -12.47 2.07 -29.44
N GLY A 172 -12.04 2.26 -30.68
CA GLY A 172 -11.27 3.44 -31.08
C GLY A 172 -10.44 3.22 -32.34
N ARG A 173 -9.75 4.27 -32.77
CA ARG A 173 -8.74 4.22 -33.84
C ARG A 173 -7.57 3.36 -33.39
N VAL A 174 -7.03 2.54 -34.28
CA VAL A 174 -5.71 1.91 -34.09
C VAL A 174 -4.65 2.87 -34.63
N ALA A 175 -3.66 3.17 -33.79
CA ALA A 175 -2.54 4.06 -34.09
C ALA A 175 -1.35 3.30 -34.71
N VAL A 176 -1.03 2.12 -34.17
CA VAL A 176 0.15 1.33 -34.59
C VAL A 176 -0.23 -0.14 -34.66
N SER A 177 0.38 -0.87 -35.59
CA SER A 177 0.21 -2.30 -35.69
C SER A 177 1.53 -3.07 -35.66
N ASP A 178 1.49 -4.29 -35.10
CA ASP A 178 2.63 -5.23 -35.04
C ASP A 178 3.91 -4.62 -34.44
N LEU A 179 3.76 -3.88 -33.34
CA LEU A 179 4.86 -3.34 -32.54
C LEU A 179 5.69 -4.49 -31.93
N GLN A 180 6.99 -4.45 -32.16
CA GLN A 180 7.95 -5.48 -31.76
C GLN A 180 9.17 -4.82 -31.11
N CYS A 181 9.28 -4.99 -29.80
CA CYS A 181 10.37 -4.45 -29.02
C CYS A 181 11.34 -5.56 -28.60
N LEU A 182 12.62 -5.23 -28.51
CA LEU A 182 13.67 -6.02 -27.90
C LEU A 182 13.63 -5.92 -26.36
N GLY A 183 13.03 -4.87 -25.82
CA GLY A 183 12.82 -4.64 -24.38
C GLY A 183 13.82 -3.65 -23.76
N ASN A 184 14.74 -3.11 -24.55
CA ASN A 184 15.77 -2.16 -24.10
C ASN A 184 15.72 -0.81 -24.84
N GLU A 185 14.79 -0.65 -25.77
CA GLU A 185 14.48 0.61 -26.44
C GLU A 185 14.08 1.68 -25.42
N SER A 186 14.40 2.94 -25.76
CA SER A 186 14.02 4.08 -24.93
C SER A 186 12.57 4.51 -25.14
N SER A 187 12.00 4.12 -26.28
CA SER A 187 10.69 4.55 -26.76
C SER A 187 10.06 3.49 -27.64
N ILE A 188 8.73 3.33 -27.59
CA ILE A 188 8.01 2.40 -28.48
C ILE A 188 8.19 2.75 -29.97
N TYR A 189 8.57 3.99 -30.29
CA TYR A 189 8.82 4.42 -31.67
C TYR A 189 10.17 3.91 -32.22
N GLU A 190 11.04 3.39 -31.35
CA GLU A 190 12.28 2.72 -31.76
C GLU A 190 12.07 1.22 -31.99
N CYS A 191 10.93 0.69 -31.52
CA CYS A 191 10.56 -0.70 -31.76
C CYS A 191 10.19 -0.90 -33.22
N THR A 192 10.45 -2.09 -33.74
CA THR A 192 10.04 -2.43 -35.11
C THR A 192 8.51 -2.48 -35.17
N HIS A 193 7.89 -1.76 -36.10
CA HIS A 193 6.43 -1.71 -36.25
C HIS A 193 6.04 -1.67 -37.73
N HIS A 194 4.78 -1.99 -38.04
CA HIS A 194 4.21 -1.66 -39.34
C HIS A 194 3.81 -0.18 -39.36
N ASP A 195 4.03 0.50 -40.49
CA ASP A 195 3.92 1.97 -40.68
C ASP A 195 2.81 2.63 -39.84
N PHE A 196 3.17 3.73 -39.19
CA PHE A 196 2.21 4.71 -38.71
C PHE A 196 1.40 5.23 -39.91
N ASP A 197 0.08 5.32 -39.78
CA ASP A 197 -0.81 5.95 -40.78
C ASP A 197 -1.24 5.14 -42.02
N LEU A 198 -1.05 3.82 -42.05
CA LEU A 198 -1.77 2.97 -43.02
C LEU A 198 -3.24 2.76 -42.58
N PRO A 199 -4.23 2.75 -43.50
CA PRO A 199 -5.59 2.33 -43.19
C PRO A 199 -5.51 0.92 -42.61
N PRO A 200 -6.14 0.58 -41.47
CA PRO A 200 -5.93 -0.71 -40.82
C PRO A 200 -6.55 -1.80 -41.70
N HIS A 201 -5.79 -2.41 -42.61
CA HIS A 201 -6.39 -3.37 -43.54
C HIS A 201 -6.94 -4.58 -42.78
N TRP A 202 -6.50 -4.85 -41.54
CA TRP A 202 -6.87 -6.05 -40.78
C TRP A 202 -7.12 -5.88 -39.27
N CYS A 203 -7.28 -4.67 -38.74
CA CYS A 203 -7.78 -4.48 -37.35
C CYS A 203 -9.29 -4.20 -37.37
N HIS A 204 -10.09 -5.16 -37.83
CA HIS A 204 -11.55 -5.07 -37.83
C HIS A 204 -12.17 -5.68 -36.56
N GLN A 205 -13.22 -5.02 -36.08
CA GLN A 205 -13.99 -5.39 -34.89
C GLN A 205 -14.45 -6.85 -34.97
N GLY A 206 -14.02 -7.66 -34.01
CA GLY A 206 -14.62 -8.97 -33.72
C GLY A 206 -13.73 -10.19 -33.92
N GLN A 207 -12.51 -10.08 -34.45
CA GLN A 207 -11.60 -11.24 -34.55
C GLN A 207 -10.16 -10.92 -34.10
N ASN A 208 -9.88 -11.26 -32.83
CA ASN A 208 -8.61 -11.78 -32.27
C ASN A 208 -7.30 -11.10 -32.73
N ARG A 209 -6.58 -10.25 -31.99
CA ARG A 209 -6.20 -10.26 -30.55
C ARG A 209 -5.86 -8.81 -30.17
N GLY A 210 -6.61 -8.26 -29.23
CA GLY A 210 -6.74 -6.82 -29.12
C GLY A 210 -5.60 -6.05 -28.45
N ASP A 211 -5.94 -4.86 -27.99
CA ASP A 211 -5.03 -3.80 -27.65
C ASP A 211 -3.93 -4.20 -26.66
N LEU A 212 -2.76 -3.57 -26.74
CA LEU A 212 -1.73 -3.75 -25.71
C LEU A 212 -2.26 -3.15 -24.40
N GLY A 213 -2.52 -4.02 -23.43
CA GLY A 213 -2.71 -3.64 -22.04
C GLY A 213 -1.42 -3.86 -21.27
N VAL A 214 -1.11 -2.97 -20.34
CA VAL A 214 0.06 -3.12 -19.47
C VAL A 214 -0.31 -2.87 -18.02
N VAL A 215 0.46 -3.49 -17.13
CA VAL A 215 0.64 -3.10 -15.73
C VAL A 215 2.12 -2.79 -15.57
N CYS A 216 2.42 -1.55 -15.21
CA CYS A 216 3.76 -1.05 -14.98
C CYS A 216 4.13 -1.21 -13.50
N GLU A 217 5.39 -1.58 -13.24
CA GLU A 217 5.88 -1.91 -11.91
C GLU A 217 7.26 -1.31 -11.66
N GLY A 218 7.50 -0.91 -10.40
CA GLY A 218 8.74 -0.28 -9.99
C GLY A 218 9.03 1.03 -10.73
N LEU A 219 10.03 1.78 -10.26
CA LEU A 219 10.38 3.08 -10.83
C LEU A 219 11.86 3.17 -11.16
N ASN A 220 12.17 3.90 -12.22
CA ASN A 220 13.56 4.19 -12.56
C ASN A 220 14.09 5.31 -11.63
N HIS A 221 14.84 4.94 -10.59
CA HIS A 221 15.27 5.83 -9.48
C HIS A 221 16.08 7.07 -9.89
N ARG A 222 16.55 7.17 -11.14
CA ARG A 222 17.36 8.31 -11.63
C ARG A 222 16.54 9.56 -11.99
N GLU A 223 15.22 9.45 -12.04
CA GLU A 223 14.29 10.54 -12.40
C GLU A 223 13.29 10.88 -11.26
N ASN A 224 13.50 10.34 -10.05
CA ASN A 224 12.51 10.42 -8.98
C ASN A 224 12.64 11.68 -8.14
N VAL A 225 12.00 12.71 -8.65
CA VAL A 225 11.55 13.89 -7.91
C VAL A 225 10.27 13.53 -7.15
N TYR A 226 10.34 13.49 -5.82
CA TYR A 226 9.17 13.32 -4.96
C TYR A 226 8.59 14.68 -4.58
N TRP A 227 7.27 14.74 -4.42
CA TRP A 227 6.64 15.88 -3.77
C TRP A 227 6.60 15.66 -2.26
N LYS A 228 6.40 16.75 -1.51
CA LYS A 228 6.66 16.79 -0.05
C LYS A 228 5.76 15.83 0.73
N ALA A 229 4.49 16.18 0.93
CA ALA A 229 3.54 15.42 1.72
C ALA A 229 2.14 16.05 1.69
N ILE A 230 1.15 15.28 2.17
CA ILE A 230 -0.07 15.81 2.80
C ILE A 230 0.17 15.83 4.31
N ASP A 231 0.39 17.02 4.87
CA ASP A 231 0.69 17.24 6.29
C ASP A 231 -0.56 17.74 7.03
N ILE A 232 -1.22 16.86 7.78
CA ILE A 232 -2.47 17.15 8.52
C ILE A 232 -2.13 17.46 9.98
N ARG A 233 -2.30 18.73 10.38
CA ARG A 233 -1.90 19.24 11.70
C ARG A 233 -3.06 19.69 12.59
N THR A 234 -4.29 19.49 12.15
CA THR A 234 -5.45 19.92 12.93
C THR A 234 -5.50 19.24 14.29
N THR A 235 -5.81 20.02 15.33
CA THR A 235 -6.08 19.53 16.69
C THR A 235 -7.57 19.58 17.03
N ASP A 236 -8.38 20.21 16.17
CA ASP A 236 -9.82 20.27 16.31
C ASP A 236 -10.47 19.00 15.75
N VAL A 237 -11.10 18.22 16.62
CA VAL A 237 -11.80 16.99 16.27
C VAL A 237 -12.95 17.22 15.28
N ALA A 238 -13.55 18.42 15.25
CA ALA A 238 -14.58 18.79 14.29
C ALA A 238 -14.03 19.00 12.87
N MET A 239 -12.72 19.22 12.76
CA MET A 239 -12.00 19.46 11.50
C MET A 239 -11.30 18.20 10.97
N LYS A 240 -11.67 17.01 11.48
CA LYS A 240 -11.17 15.72 10.98
C LYS A 240 -11.29 15.62 9.45
N SER A 241 -10.16 15.36 8.81
CA SER A 241 -10.06 15.23 7.35
C SER A 241 -10.57 13.87 6.88
N THR A 242 -11.03 13.79 5.63
CA THR A 242 -11.56 12.56 5.02
C THR A 242 -10.95 12.37 3.64
N LEU A 243 -10.36 11.19 3.42
CA LEU A 243 -9.88 10.74 2.12
C LEU A 243 -10.62 9.45 1.75
N GLN A 244 -11.38 9.50 0.66
CA GLN A 244 -12.15 8.37 0.16
C GLN A 244 -11.95 8.20 -1.34
N ASN A 245 -11.60 6.99 -1.81
CA ASN A 245 -11.28 6.71 -3.22
C ASN A 245 -10.16 7.62 -3.76
N VAL A 246 -9.01 7.63 -3.09
CA VAL A 246 -7.88 8.53 -3.36
C VAL A 246 -6.61 7.75 -3.69
N ASP A 247 -5.86 8.19 -4.70
CA ASP A 247 -4.51 7.73 -5.00
C ASP A 247 -3.48 8.81 -4.65
N ILE A 248 -2.48 8.44 -3.85
CA ILE A 248 -1.35 9.29 -3.45
C ILE A 248 -0.07 8.62 -3.91
N LEU A 249 0.61 9.25 -4.85
CA LEU A 249 1.70 8.64 -5.60
C LEU A 249 2.95 9.52 -5.53
N TYR A 250 4.13 8.92 -5.35
CA TYR A 250 5.42 9.62 -5.40
C TYR A 250 5.58 10.78 -4.42
N ALA A 251 4.97 10.67 -3.25
CA ALA A 251 5.09 11.64 -2.17
C ALA A 251 6.18 11.23 -1.16
N GLY A 252 6.42 12.06 -0.14
CA GLY A 252 7.29 11.68 0.98
C GLY A 252 8.78 11.79 0.68
N GLY A 253 9.20 12.69 -0.23
CA GLY A 253 10.62 12.95 -0.48
C GLY A 253 10.95 14.45 -0.62
N GLY A 254 11.98 14.90 0.10
CA GLY A 254 12.46 16.28 0.14
C GLY A 254 13.65 16.46 1.10
N ASN A 255 14.56 17.40 0.82
CA ASN A 255 15.89 17.48 1.44
C ASN A 255 15.97 18.08 2.88
N SER A 256 14.90 18.11 3.67
CA SER A 256 15.02 18.57 5.06
C SER A 256 13.86 18.14 5.98
N ASN A 257 14.22 17.44 7.06
CA ASN A 257 13.48 17.19 8.31
C ASN A 257 12.59 15.94 8.41
N ALA A 258 12.39 15.47 9.66
CA ALA A 258 12.02 14.12 10.09
C ALA A 258 10.52 13.71 9.99
N GLU A 259 9.73 14.39 9.16
CA GLU A 259 8.26 14.21 9.03
C GLU A 259 7.83 13.80 7.60
N ARG A 260 8.68 13.07 6.87
CA ARG A 260 8.60 12.84 5.41
C ARG A 260 7.59 11.80 4.93
N ALA A 261 6.54 11.49 5.69
CA ALA A 261 5.57 10.52 5.19
C ALA A 261 4.72 11.13 4.05
N ALA A 262 4.30 10.31 3.08
CA ALA A 262 3.38 10.78 2.03
C ALA A 262 2.10 11.39 2.62
N ILE A 263 1.58 10.77 3.68
CA ILE A 263 0.62 11.37 4.59
C ILE A 263 1.25 11.44 5.97
N PHE A 264 1.40 12.65 6.49
CA PHE A 264 1.69 12.86 7.90
C PHE A 264 0.44 13.36 8.61
N SER A 265 0.15 12.83 9.80
CA SER A 265 -0.89 13.36 10.67
C SER A 265 -0.44 13.38 12.12
N ALA A 266 -0.76 14.46 12.82
CA ALA A 266 -0.61 14.56 14.25
C ALA A 266 -1.96 14.84 14.91
N SER A 267 -2.19 14.24 16.08
CA SER A 267 -3.37 14.48 16.93
C SER A 267 -4.71 13.99 16.36
N VAL A 268 -5.20 14.52 15.23
CA VAL A 268 -6.49 14.13 14.64
C VAL A 268 -6.24 13.42 13.29
N PRO A 269 -6.12 12.07 13.28
CA PRO A 269 -5.93 11.32 12.04
C PRO A 269 -7.11 11.47 11.08
N PRO A 270 -6.86 11.48 9.76
CA PRO A 270 -7.94 11.44 8.78
C PRO A 270 -8.68 10.10 8.80
N LEU A 271 -9.93 10.09 8.34
CA LEU A 271 -10.60 8.86 7.89
C LEU A 271 -10.05 8.45 6.53
N LEU A 272 -9.59 7.20 6.41
CA LEU A 272 -9.05 6.65 5.16
C LEU A 272 -9.91 5.47 4.69
N GLN A 273 -10.55 5.61 3.53
CA GLN A 273 -11.35 4.54 2.94
C GLN A 273 -11.06 4.38 1.44
N ASN A 274 -10.68 3.18 1.01
CA ASN A 274 -10.28 2.92 -0.37
C ASN A 274 -9.18 3.86 -0.87
N VAL A 275 -8.17 4.10 -0.01
CA VAL A 275 -7.02 4.98 -0.30
C VAL A 275 -5.81 4.13 -0.68
N SER A 276 -5.15 4.49 -1.78
CA SER A 276 -3.89 3.89 -2.21
C SER A 276 -2.74 4.86 -1.97
N VAL A 277 -1.71 4.44 -1.23
CA VAL A 277 -0.47 5.21 -1.02
C VAL A 277 0.71 4.39 -1.52
N ARG A 278 1.30 4.82 -2.64
CA ARG A 278 2.29 4.02 -3.36
C ARG A 278 3.49 4.83 -3.80
N TYR A 279 4.62 4.14 -3.93
CA TYR A 279 5.86 4.73 -4.45
C TYR A 279 6.40 5.89 -3.62
N SER A 280 6.11 5.90 -2.32
CA SER A 280 6.60 6.95 -1.43
C SER A 280 8.11 6.88 -1.28
N GLY A 281 8.77 8.03 -1.24
CA GLY A 281 10.22 8.15 -1.07
C GLY A 281 10.72 7.87 0.36
N ASP A 282 9.80 7.81 1.31
CA ASP A 282 9.99 7.46 2.72
C ASP A 282 8.71 6.71 3.17
N ALA A 283 8.33 6.79 4.45
CA ALA A 283 7.11 6.16 4.96
C ALA A 283 5.86 6.57 4.18
N ALA A 284 4.92 5.66 3.96
CA ALA A 284 3.70 6.00 3.23
C ALA A 284 2.76 6.82 4.11
N ILE A 285 2.46 6.34 5.32
CA ILE A 285 1.59 7.01 6.26
C ILE A 285 2.27 7.06 7.62
N ARG A 286 2.31 8.23 8.25
CA ARG A 286 2.77 8.40 9.63
C ARG A 286 1.73 9.14 10.44
N VAL A 287 1.32 8.53 11.55
CA VAL A 287 0.36 9.10 12.48
C VAL A 287 0.97 9.16 13.88
N ASN A 288 1.02 10.35 14.46
CA ASN A 288 1.63 10.60 15.76
C ASN A 288 0.61 11.12 16.78
N ASN A 289 0.69 10.61 18.02
CA ASN A 289 -0.02 11.12 19.19
C ASN A 289 -1.55 11.25 18.96
N THR A 290 -2.20 10.20 18.48
CA THR A 290 -3.63 10.25 18.11
C THR A 290 -4.53 10.55 19.31
N MET A 291 -5.30 11.64 19.27
CA MET A 291 -6.35 11.98 20.23
C MET A 291 -7.70 11.33 19.88
N THR A 292 -7.90 10.99 18.60
CA THR A 292 -9.11 10.30 18.11
C THR A 292 -8.73 9.02 17.38
N PHE A 293 -9.70 8.12 17.22
CA PHE A 293 -9.50 6.86 16.52
C PHE A 293 -8.93 7.04 15.11
N LEU A 294 -7.95 6.21 14.76
CA LEU A 294 -7.47 6.04 13.38
C LEU A 294 -8.26 4.88 12.76
N GLN A 295 -8.91 5.13 11.63
CA GLN A 295 -9.67 4.12 10.89
C GLN A 295 -9.17 4.06 9.45
N MET A 296 -8.74 2.86 9.04
CA MET A 296 -8.37 2.53 7.67
C MET A 296 -9.19 1.35 7.18
N GLU A 297 -9.81 1.49 6.02
CA GLU A 297 -10.66 0.46 5.43
C GLU A 297 -10.39 0.35 3.92
N ASN A 298 -10.17 -0.87 3.43
CA ASN A 298 -9.93 -1.14 2.02
C ASN A 298 -8.73 -0.37 1.42
N CYS A 299 -7.69 -0.12 2.22
CA CYS A 299 -6.52 0.65 1.78
C CYS A 299 -5.43 -0.24 1.16
N ASP A 300 -4.71 0.30 0.17
CA ASP A 300 -3.52 -0.33 -0.43
C ASP A 300 -2.29 0.55 -0.15
N VAL A 301 -1.38 0.05 0.68
CA VAL A 301 -0.15 0.74 1.06
C VAL A 301 1.02 -0.10 0.58
N SER A 302 1.47 0.17 -0.65
CA SER A 302 2.41 -0.71 -1.34
C SER A 302 3.52 -0.03 -2.13
N GLU A 303 4.62 -0.76 -2.32
CA GLU A 303 5.79 -0.32 -3.11
C GLU A 303 6.43 0.98 -2.58
N ASN A 304 6.48 1.15 -1.25
CA ASN A 304 7.07 2.33 -0.62
C ASN A 304 8.50 2.08 -0.15
N GLN A 305 9.36 3.10 -0.23
CA GLN A 305 10.76 3.04 0.21
C GLN A 305 10.92 3.17 1.72
N GLY A 306 9.86 3.60 2.42
CA GLY A 306 9.74 3.57 3.88
C GLY A 306 8.65 2.61 4.35
N VAL A 307 8.46 2.54 5.67
CA VAL A 307 7.43 1.72 6.31
C VAL A 307 6.06 2.11 5.74
N GLY A 308 5.19 1.13 5.47
CA GLY A 308 3.86 1.40 4.94
C GLY A 308 3.05 2.31 5.87
N LEU A 309 2.82 1.88 7.11
CA LEU A 309 2.17 2.68 8.14
C LEU A 309 2.97 2.73 9.43
N ILE A 310 3.22 3.92 9.96
CA ILE A 310 3.83 4.15 11.28
C ILE A 310 2.79 4.82 12.17
N VAL A 311 2.47 4.19 13.30
CA VAL A 311 1.64 4.78 14.36
C VAL A 311 2.47 4.94 15.63
N THR A 312 2.63 6.17 16.10
CA THR A 312 3.43 6.48 17.29
C THR A 312 2.54 7.05 18.40
N ASN A 313 2.64 6.49 19.61
CA ASN A 313 1.92 6.90 20.82
C ASN A 313 0.40 7.07 20.60
N PRO A 314 -0.32 6.04 20.12
CA PRO A 314 -1.76 6.14 19.92
C PRO A 314 -2.49 6.25 21.26
N SER A 315 -3.10 7.41 21.57
CA SER A 315 -3.92 7.55 22.80
C SER A 315 -5.39 7.14 22.60
N ALA A 316 -5.76 6.80 21.37
CA ALA A 316 -7.08 6.32 20.95
C ALA A 316 -6.92 5.07 20.07
N ASP A 317 -8.01 4.34 19.85
CA ASP A 317 -8.01 3.08 19.12
C ASP A 317 -7.53 3.20 17.67
N VAL A 318 -6.86 2.15 17.19
CA VAL A 318 -6.42 1.99 15.82
C VAL A 318 -7.13 0.80 15.21
N THR A 319 -7.89 1.02 14.14
CA THR A 319 -8.65 -0.02 13.44
C THR A 319 -8.24 -0.08 11.97
N ILE A 320 -7.81 -1.26 11.54
CA ILE A 320 -7.39 -1.57 10.17
C ILE A 320 -8.25 -2.72 9.64
N VAL A 321 -8.95 -2.51 8.53
CA VAL A 321 -9.88 -3.49 7.96
C VAL A 321 -9.63 -3.66 6.47
N SER A 322 -9.59 -4.91 5.99
CA SER A 322 -9.52 -5.26 4.57
C SER A 322 -8.41 -4.52 3.81
N SER A 323 -7.28 -4.27 4.47
CA SER A 323 -6.20 -3.42 3.93
C SER A 323 -4.93 -4.22 3.65
N THR A 324 -4.17 -3.76 2.66
CA THR A 324 -2.94 -4.42 2.19
C THR A 324 -1.71 -3.55 2.47
N PHE A 325 -0.68 -4.17 3.04
CA PHE A 325 0.63 -3.58 3.27
C PHE A 325 1.68 -4.46 2.60
N SER A 326 2.07 -4.13 1.36
CA SER A 326 2.95 -4.99 0.57
C SER A 326 4.15 -4.30 -0.05
N LYS A 327 5.28 -5.00 -0.14
CA LYS A 327 6.50 -4.48 -0.80
C LYS A 327 6.99 -3.14 -0.21
N ASN A 328 6.86 -2.95 1.10
CA ASN A 328 7.36 -1.78 1.80
C ASN A 328 8.74 -2.06 2.43
N PHE A 329 9.50 -0.99 2.69
CA PHE A 329 10.84 -1.08 3.30
C PHE A 329 10.96 -0.23 4.59
N PRO A 330 11.36 -0.76 5.76
CA PRO A 330 11.61 -2.16 6.04
C PRO A 330 10.35 -2.94 6.42
N ALA A 331 9.25 -2.31 6.83
CA ALA A 331 8.09 -3.03 7.37
C ALA A 331 6.78 -2.64 6.70
N GLY A 332 5.81 -3.55 6.70
CA GLY A 332 4.45 -3.24 6.25
C GLY A 332 3.79 -2.22 7.17
N MET A 333 3.80 -2.49 8.48
CA MET A 333 3.28 -1.60 9.50
C MET A 333 4.11 -1.64 10.77
N GLN A 334 4.24 -0.49 11.44
CA GLN A 334 4.88 -0.33 12.73
C GLN A 334 3.97 0.43 13.70
N VAL A 335 3.78 -0.11 14.90
CA VAL A 335 3.15 0.59 16.02
C VAL A 335 4.11 0.64 17.19
N THR A 336 4.40 1.86 17.64
CA THR A 336 5.24 2.10 18.81
C THR A 336 4.45 2.93 19.81
N ALA A 337 4.31 2.47 21.05
CA ALA A 337 3.58 3.22 22.08
C ALA A 337 4.36 3.34 23.39
N GLY A 338 4.04 4.34 24.21
CA GLY A 338 4.59 4.56 25.55
C GLY A 338 3.62 4.18 26.67
N HIS A 339 2.98 3.01 26.58
CA HIS A 339 1.94 2.51 27.51
C HIS A 339 0.64 3.31 27.50
N THR A 340 -0.23 3.02 26.53
CA THR A 340 -1.54 3.68 26.37
C THR A 340 -2.69 2.70 26.56
N LYS A 341 -3.87 3.19 26.99
CA LYS A 341 -5.10 2.39 27.15
C LYS A 341 -5.81 2.06 25.82
N SER A 342 -5.21 2.42 24.69
CA SER A 342 -5.81 2.18 23.38
C SER A 342 -5.82 0.68 23.04
N SER A 343 -6.57 0.34 22.00
CA SER A 343 -6.55 -0.98 21.38
C SER A 343 -6.10 -0.89 19.92
N LEU A 344 -5.49 -1.97 19.45
CA LEU A 344 -5.17 -2.18 18.04
C LEU A 344 -6.01 -3.34 17.53
N GLN A 345 -6.87 -3.05 16.55
CA GLN A 345 -7.72 -4.04 15.90
C GLN A 345 -7.36 -4.14 14.41
N ILE A 346 -7.01 -5.34 13.96
CA ILE A 346 -6.70 -5.62 12.57
C ILE A 346 -7.58 -6.78 12.11
N THR A 347 -8.29 -6.62 10.99
CA THR A 347 -9.18 -7.67 10.48
C THR A 347 -9.08 -7.77 8.96
N ASP A 348 -9.10 -8.99 8.43
CA ASP A 348 -9.15 -9.26 6.98
C ASP A 348 -8.02 -8.58 6.18
N SER A 349 -6.85 -8.38 6.81
CA SER A 349 -5.78 -7.57 6.25
C SER A 349 -4.57 -8.41 5.83
N THR A 350 -3.80 -7.91 4.87
CA THR A 350 -2.67 -8.63 4.28
C THR A 350 -1.36 -7.85 4.47
N PHE A 351 -0.32 -8.53 4.93
CA PHE A 351 1.03 -8.01 5.12
C PHE A 351 2.02 -8.93 4.40
N GLU A 352 2.45 -8.55 3.19
CA GLU A 352 3.20 -9.47 2.33
C GLU A 352 4.38 -8.85 1.60
N GLN A 353 5.40 -9.68 1.30
CA GLN A 353 6.55 -9.27 0.47
C GLN A 353 7.28 -8.03 0.99
N ASN A 354 7.14 -7.69 2.28
CA ASN A 354 7.86 -6.57 2.86
C ASN A 354 9.33 -6.96 3.05
N SER A 355 10.23 -5.99 2.90
CA SER A 355 11.67 -6.26 2.98
C SER A 355 12.17 -6.49 4.41
N GLY A 356 11.27 -6.53 5.39
CA GLY A 356 11.48 -6.77 6.81
C GLY A 356 10.24 -7.48 7.36
N ALA A 357 9.72 -7.08 8.52
CA ALA A 357 8.56 -7.75 9.09
C ALA A 357 7.24 -7.25 8.50
N GLY A 358 6.21 -8.10 8.48
CA GLY A 358 4.86 -7.70 8.07
C GLY A 358 4.28 -6.65 9.00
N LEU A 359 4.19 -6.98 10.29
CA LEU A 359 3.76 -6.07 11.36
C LEU A 359 4.77 -6.06 12.51
N MET A 360 5.21 -4.85 12.89
CA MET A 360 6.11 -4.60 14.01
C MET A 360 5.39 -3.84 15.12
N LEU A 361 5.51 -4.37 16.33
CA LEU A 361 4.80 -3.90 17.51
C LEU A 361 5.82 -3.69 18.64
N SER A 362 5.91 -2.47 19.18
CA SER A 362 6.86 -2.10 20.23
C SER A 362 6.18 -1.31 21.35
N ASP A 363 6.22 -1.84 22.58
CA ASP A 363 5.57 -1.27 23.77
C ASP A 363 4.09 -0.92 23.51
N VAL A 364 3.42 -1.87 22.89
CA VAL A 364 2.10 -1.78 22.27
C VAL A 364 0.95 -1.28 23.16
N PRO A 365 -0.17 -0.87 22.53
CA PRO A 365 -1.45 -0.73 23.22
C PRO A 365 -1.79 -1.98 24.05
N MET A 366 -2.51 -1.80 25.16
CA MET A 366 -2.79 -2.90 26.10
C MET A 366 -3.51 -4.09 25.45
N ASN A 367 -4.35 -3.84 24.45
CA ASN A 367 -5.12 -4.86 23.75
C ASN A 367 -4.79 -4.85 22.25
N VAL A 368 -4.28 -5.96 21.76
CA VAL A 368 -4.00 -6.20 20.34
C VAL A 368 -4.82 -7.40 19.88
N ASP A 369 -5.64 -7.18 18.86
CA ASP A 369 -6.59 -8.17 18.36
C ASP A 369 -6.52 -8.23 16.84
N ILE A 370 -6.00 -9.34 16.32
CA ILE A 370 -5.74 -9.55 14.90
C ILE A 370 -6.55 -10.76 14.44
N ARG A 371 -7.45 -10.57 13.47
CA ARG A 371 -8.32 -11.63 12.97
C ARG A 371 -8.24 -11.78 11.46
N GLN A 372 -8.38 -13.02 10.98
CA GLN A 372 -8.59 -13.32 9.55
C GLN A 372 -7.55 -12.66 8.64
N SER A 373 -6.31 -12.51 9.13
CA SER A 373 -5.29 -11.71 8.46
C SER A 373 -4.13 -12.58 7.99
N ASN A 374 -3.48 -12.17 6.90
CA ASN A 374 -2.41 -12.92 6.25
C ASN A 374 -1.07 -12.19 6.40
N PHE A 375 -0.04 -12.93 6.80
CA PHE A 375 1.34 -12.47 6.95
C PHE A 375 2.24 -13.41 6.17
N SER A 376 2.50 -13.09 4.91
CA SER A 376 3.16 -14.03 4.00
C SER A 376 4.40 -13.45 3.32
N THR A 377 5.43 -14.27 3.11
CA THR A 377 6.59 -13.94 2.26
C THR A 377 7.36 -12.67 2.66
N ASN A 378 7.26 -12.25 3.93
CA ASN A 378 8.04 -11.13 4.45
C ASN A 378 9.48 -11.59 4.68
N SER A 379 10.47 -10.72 4.48
CA SER A 379 11.88 -11.12 4.60
C SER A 379 12.31 -11.42 6.05
N HIS A 380 11.58 -10.91 7.04
CA HIS A 380 11.77 -11.19 8.47
C HIS A 380 10.55 -11.93 9.02
N HIS A 381 10.05 -11.55 10.20
CA HIS A 381 8.90 -12.19 10.83
C HIS A 381 7.59 -11.79 10.16
N GLY A 382 6.57 -12.65 10.20
CA GLY A 382 5.21 -12.23 9.84
C GLY A 382 4.71 -11.16 10.81
N LEU A 383 4.66 -11.51 12.11
CA LEU A 383 4.37 -10.61 13.22
C LEU A 383 5.56 -10.57 14.19
N SER A 384 6.01 -9.38 14.55
CA SER A 384 7.07 -9.16 15.54
C SER A 384 6.57 -8.24 16.66
N VAL A 385 6.59 -8.73 17.89
CA VAL A 385 6.15 -8.00 19.08
C VAL A 385 7.27 -7.89 20.09
N VAL A 386 7.51 -6.69 20.60
CA VAL A 386 8.39 -6.43 21.75
C VAL A 386 7.59 -5.63 22.77
N ALA A 387 7.49 -6.11 24.00
CA ALA A 387 6.74 -5.43 25.05
C ALA A 387 7.50 -5.42 26.37
N THR A 388 7.55 -4.25 27.03
CA THR A 388 8.10 -4.09 28.39
C THR A 388 7.02 -3.99 29.47
N THR A 389 5.75 -4.03 29.06
CA THR A 389 4.58 -4.00 29.94
C THR A 389 3.55 -5.05 29.54
N HIS A 390 2.54 -5.20 30.38
CA HIS A 390 1.43 -6.12 30.12
C HIS A 390 0.77 -5.87 28.76
N VAL A 391 0.60 -6.97 28.02
CA VAL A 391 -0.11 -7.00 26.73
C VAL A 391 -1.11 -8.16 26.71
N SER A 392 -2.30 -7.90 26.17
CA SER A 392 -3.25 -8.90 25.72
C SER A 392 -3.19 -8.98 24.20
N LEU A 393 -2.53 -10.00 23.67
CA LEU A 393 -2.31 -10.24 22.24
C LEU A 393 -3.11 -11.44 21.77
N VAL A 394 -4.07 -11.22 20.87
CA VAL A 394 -4.91 -12.25 20.29
C VAL A 394 -4.72 -12.30 18.79
N THR A 395 -4.47 -13.49 18.26
CA THR A 395 -4.52 -13.82 16.83
C THR A 395 -5.58 -14.90 16.62
N ASP A 396 -6.50 -14.71 15.69
CA ASP A 396 -7.57 -15.67 15.40
C ASP A 396 -7.76 -15.83 13.89
N SER A 397 -7.68 -17.06 13.40
CA SER A 397 -7.87 -17.37 11.98
C SER A 397 -6.86 -16.64 11.09
N CYS A 398 -5.64 -16.43 11.59
CA CYS A 398 -4.56 -15.77 10.86
C CYS A 398 -3.66 -16.79 10.15
N HIS A 399 -3.11 -16.38 9.01
CA HIS A 399 -2.15 -17.17 8.23
C HIS A 399 -0.75 -16.55 8.32
N PHE A 400 0.26 -17.36 8.62
CA PHE A 400 1.66 -16.98 8.68
C PHE A 400 2.49 -17.90 7.78
N ASP A 401 2.79 -17.44 6.57
CA ASP A 401 3.30 -18.30 5.49
C ASP A 401 4.64 -17.82 4.94
N GLN A 402 5.62 -18.72 4.83
CA GLN A 402 6.88 -18.49 4.09
C GLN A 402 7.64 -17.21 4.51
N ASN A 403 7.57 -16.82 5.78
CA ASN A 403 8.33 -15.67 6.28
C ASN A 403 9.81 -16.05 6.47
N GLY A 404 10.69 -15.06 6.28
CA GLY A 404 12.15 -15.25 6.30
C GLY A 404 12.74 -15.47 7.70
N LEU A 405 11.96 -15.23 8.75
CA LEU A 405 12.23 -15.64 10.14
C LEU A 405 11.00 -16.37 10.69
N ASP A 406 10.56 -16.10 11.92
CA ASP A 406 9.41 -16.77 12.53
C ASP A 406 8.08 -16.26 11.93
N GLY A 407 7.05 -17.11 11.90
CA GLY A 407 5.70 -16.67 11.54
C GLY A 407 5.18 -15.65 12.54
N PHE A 408 5.14 -16.05 13.81
CA PHE A 408 4.83 -15.23 14.97
C PHE A 408 6.04 -15.16 15.89
N HIS A 409 6.51 -13.95 16.20
CA HIS A 409 7.58 -13.69 17.17
C HIS A 409 7.15 -12.67 18.20
N ALA A 410 7.29 -13.00 19.48
CA ALA A 410 7.06 -12.08 20.58
C ALA A 410 8.18 -12.16 21.62
N ARG A 411 8.59 -11.01 22.15
CA ARG A 411 9.55 -10.91 23.25
C ARG A 411 9.04 -9.97 24.33
N TYR A 412 8.86 -10.49 25.53
CA TYR A 412 8.42 -9.74 26.70
C TYR A 412 9.59 -9.53 27.65
N ILE A 413 9.92 -8.27 27.93
CA ILE A 413 11.14 -7.87 28.63
C ILE A 413 10.78 -7.18 29.94
N GLY A 414 11.32 -7.65 31.06
CA GLY A 414 11.20 -6.95 32.34
C GLY A 414 9.78 -6.84 32.87
N MET A 415 8.99 -7.89 32.67
CA MET A 415 7.57 -7.86 33.02
C MET A 415 7.30 -7.67 34.52
N SER A 416 6.33 -6.80 34.79
CA SER A 416 6.12 -6.09 36.06
C SER A 416 4.63 -5.98 36.37
N GLY A 417 4.18 -6.49 37.53
CA GLY A 417 2.90 -6.12 38.16
C GLY A 417 1.57 -6.49 37.47
N SER A 418 1.55 -7.05 36.24
CA SER A 418 0.33 -7.51 35.56
C SER A 418 0.57 -8.70 34.61
N ARG A 419 -0.47 -9.52 34.40
CA ARG A 419 -0.46 -10.81 33.69
C ARG A 419 -0.69 -10.66 32.19
N SER A 420 0.29 -10.92 31.33
CA SER A 420 0.09 -10.96 29.87
C SER A 420 -0.70 -12.18 29.40
N HIS A 421 -1.47 -11.97 28.34
CA HIS A 421 -2.25 -13.01 27.67
C HIS A 421 -1.83 -13.04 26.20
N THR A 422 -1.33 -14.18 25.74
CA THR A 422 -0.95 -14.41 24.35
C THR A 422 -1.77 -15.58 23.83
N VAL A 423 -2.58 -15.32 22.81
CA VAL A 423 -3.55 -16.29 22.29
C VAL A 423 -3.42 -16.40 20.78
N MET A 424 -3.26 -17.64 20.29
CA MET A 424 -3.39 -18.00 18.88
C MET A 424 -4.52 -19.02 18.73
N ARG A 425 -5.52 -18.71 17.90
CA ARG A 425 -6.65 -19.61 17.60
C ARG A 425 -6.79 -19.83 16.12
N ASN A 426 -7.13 -21.04 15.70
CA ASN A 426 -7.44 -21.36 14.30
C ASN A 426 -6.35 -20.90 13.32
N GLY A 427 -5.10 -20.81 13.79
CA GLY A 427 -3.99 -20.27 13.00
C GLY A 427 -3.48 -21.32 12.02
N VAL A 428 -3.05 -20.88 10.84
CA VAL A 428 -2.26 -21.71 9.94
C VAL A 428 -0.86 -21.09 9.88
N VAL A 429 0.17 -21.88 10.15
CA VAL A 429 1.54 -21.39 10.24
C VAL A 429 2.47 -22.32 9.48
N GLU A 430 2.82 -21.93 8.26
CA GLU A 430 3.45 -22.83 7.30
C GLU A 430 4.75 -22.29 6.68
N GLY A 431 5.72 -23.17 6.47
CA GLY A 431 6.89 -22.90 5.62
C GLY A 431 7.82 -21.78 6.08
N ASN A 432 7.70 -21.31 7.32
CA ASN A 432 8.55 -20.22 7.82
C ASN A 432 9.99 -20.70 8.03
N VAL A 433 10.96 -19.82 7.75
CA VAL A 433 12.40 -20.13 7.90
C VAL A 433 12.80 -20.21 9.38
N GLY A 434 12.10 -19.50 10.25
CA GLY A 434 12.20 -19.62 11.70
C GLY A 434 11.24 -20.68 12.25
N SER A 435 10.81 -20.46 13.49
CA SER A 435 9.77 -21.24 14.16
C SER A 435 8.40 -20.74 13.69
N GLY A 436 7.37 -21.57 13.81
CA GLY A 436 6.02 -21.10 13.54
C GLY A 436 5.58 -20.03 14.55
N PHE A 437 5.71 -20.36 15.83
CA PHE A 437 5.44 -19.50 16.97
C PHE A 437 6.67 -19.48 17.88
N ASN A 438 7.21 -18.28 18.14
CA ASN A 438 8.34 -18.07 19.05
C ASN A 438 7.98 -16.98 20.07
N LEU A 439 8.05 -17.34 21.36
CA LEU A 439 7.80 -16.42 22.47
C LEU A 439 8.94 -16.48 23.49
N GLU A 440 9.57 -15.33 23.71
CA GLU A 440 10.62 -15.14 24.71
C GLU A 440 10.08 -14.29 25.86
N ILE A 441 10.25 -14.74 27.11
CA ILE A 441 9.79 -14.03 28.30
C ILE A 441 10.97 -13.85 29.27
N GLU A 442 11.23 -12.61 29.64
CA GLU A 442 12.20 -12.21 30.66
C GLU A 442 11.50 -11.48 31.82
N TYR A 443 11.55 -12.03 33.02
CA TYR A 443 10.91 -11.44 34.21
C TYR A 443 11.84 -10.51 34.99
N GLN A 444 11.33 -9.38 35.49
CA GLN A 444 12.07 -8.45 36.36
C GLN A 444 11.74 -8.57 37.86
N THR A 445 12.69 -8.11 38.68
CA THR A 445 12.68 -8.09 40.14
C THR A 445 11.72 -7.04 40.72
N ILE A 446 10.51 -7.44 41.13
CA ILE A 446 9.63 -6.51 41.87
C ILE A 446 8.85 -7.23 42.95
N ALA A 447 8.74 -6.56 44.11
CA ALA A 447 7.91 -6.91 45.25
C ALA A 447 6.41 -6.82 44.90
N SER A 448 5.91 -7.76 44.11
CA SER A 448 4.53 -7.86 43.64
C SER A 448 4.13 -9.34 43.64
N PRO A 449 2.86 -9.70 43.93
CA PRO A 449 2.41 -11.09 44.06
C PRO A 449 2.75 -11.94 42.81
N PRO A 450 2.77 -13.27 42.94
CA PRO A 450 3.05 -14.18 41.82
C PRO A 450 2.11 -13.89 40.64
N ILE A 451 2.67 -13.83 39.42
CA ILE A 451 1.97 -13.61 38.17
C ILE A 451 2.33 -14.76 37.24
N SER A 452 1.33 -15.33 36.58
CA SER A 452 1.51 -16.41 35.60
C SER A 452 0.93 -16.01 34.27
N ASP A 453 1.74 -15.58 33.31
CA ASP A 453 1.27 -15.23 31.96
C ASP A 453 0.51 -16.42 31.32
N GLN A 454 -0.54 -16.13 30.53
CA GLN A 454 -1.26 -17.16 29.79
C GLN A 454 -0.79 -17.19 28.36
N ILE A 455 -0.43 -18.39 27.91
CA ILE A 455 -0.12 -18.66 26.52
C ILE A 455 -1.08 -19.76 26.08
N ILE A 456 -1.95 -19.44 25.13
CA ILE A 456 -2.97 -20.36 24.61
C ILE A 456 -2.77 -20.51 23.11
N ILE A 457 -2.54 -21.73 22.66
CA ILE A 457 -2.50 -22.11 21.25
C ILE A 457 -3.61 -23.14 21.05
N ASP A 458 -4.66 -22.75 20.33
CA ASP A 458 -5.88 -23.54 20.19
C ASP A 458 -6.22 -23.77 18.71
N GLN A 459 -6.51 -25.02 18.35
CA GLN A 459 -6.91 -25.44 16.99
C GLN A 459 -6.00 -24.86 15.89
N SER A 460 -4.69 -24.78 16.12
CA SER A 460 -3.76 -24.12 15.20
C SER A 460 -2.80 -25.12 14.58
N ASP A 461 -2.61 -25.01 13.27
CA ASP A 461 -1.83 -25.93 12.45
C ASP A 461 -0.44 -25.36 12.14
N PHE A 462 0.58 -26.19 12.32
CA PHE A 462 1.99 -25.83 12.12
C PHE A 462 2.66 -26.82 11.19
N THR A 463 3.00 -26.39 9.98
CA THR A 463 3.53 -27.27 8.93
C THR A 463 4.85 -26.76 8.36
N SER A 464 5.83 -27.65 8.23
CA SER A 464 7.07 -27.38 7.49
C SER A 464 7.87 -26.13 7.96
N ASN A 465 7.75 -25.71 9.22
CA ASN A 465 8.58 -24.64 9.77
C ASN A 465 9.98 -25.17 10.09
N LYS A 466 11.02 -24.44 9.71
CA LYS A 466 12.40 -24.97 9.79
C LYS A 466 12.94 -25.05 11.20
N ASN A 467 12.52 -24.16 12.11
CA ASN A 467 13.00 -24.14 13.49
C ASN A 467 11.94 -24.62 14.51
N GLY A 468 11.07 -25.56 14.08
CA GLY A 468 10.04 -26.13 14.94
C GLY A 468 8.71 -25.38 14.90
N SER A 469 7.69 -25.95 15.53
CA SER A 469 6.36 -25.33 15.54
C SER A 469 6.26 -24.25 16.60
N VAL A 470 6.42 -24.62 17.87
CA VAL A 470 6.20 -23.76 19.02
C VAL A 470 7.46 -23.75 19.86
N LYS A 471 8.02 -22.55 20.06
CA LYS A 471 9.15 -22.30 20.94
C LYS A 471 8.76 -21.27 21.98
N ILE A 472 8.93 -21.62 23.26
CA ILE A 472 8.71 -20.73 24.39
C ILE A 472 9.95 -20.76 25.27
N THR A 473 10.64 -19.64 25.38
CA THR A 473 11.84 -19.49 26.21
C THR A 473 11.53 -18.60 27.40
N VAL A 474 11.76 -19.11 28.60
CA VAL A 474 11.51 -18.40 29.86
C VAL A 474 12.82 -18.13 30.57
N ASP A 475 13.31 -16.90 30.50
CA ASP A 475 14.40 -16.46 31.37
C ASP A 475 13.80 -15.90 32.67
N ASN A 476 14.04 -16.64 33.75
CA ASN A 476 13.57 -16.24 35.06
C ASN A 476 14.51 -16.75 36.14
N SER A 477 14.93 -15.86 37.04
CA SER A 477 15.78 -16.19 38.18
C SER A 477 14.99 -16.53 39.47
N TYR A 478 13.65 -16.61 39.42
CA TYR A 478 12.79 -16.69 40.60
C TYR A 478 11.67 -17.75 40.50
N GLU A 479 11.54 -18.63 41.50
CA GLU A 479 10.66 -19.81 41.46
C GLU A 479 9.14 -19.52 41.40
N ASP A 480 8.70 -18.32 41.79
CA ASP A 480 7.28 -17.96 41.98
C ASP A 480 6.61 -17.31 40.76
N ARG A 481 7.33 -17.16 39.65
CA ARG A 481 6.79 -16.63 38.38
C ARG A 481 6.99 -17.66 37.29
N PHE A 482 5.92 -18.04 36.60
CA PHE A 482 6.00 -19.01 35.52
C PHE A 482 4.78 -18.86 34.61
N PRO A 483 4.95 -18.97 33.29
CA PRO A 483 3.82 -18.96 32.38
C PRO A 483 3.03 -20.27 32.49
N VAL A 484 1.73 -20.17 32.22
CA VAL A 484 0.83 -21.31 31.99
C VAL A 484 0.60 -21.40 30.49
N VAL A 485 1.10 -22.48 29.90
CA VAL A 485 1.02 -22.78 28.48
C VAL A 485 -0.05 -23.85 28.25
N GLN A 486 -1.00 -23.56 27.38
CA GLN A 486 -2.07 -24.48 26.98
C GLN A 486 -2.03 -24.65 25.47
N LEU A 487 -1.82 -25.88 25.02
CA LEU A 487 -1.94 -26.29 23.62
C LEU A 487 -3.10 -27.26 23.47
N THR A 488 -4.10 -26.89 22.68
CA THR A 488 -5.35 -27.66 22.52
C THR A 488 -5.68 -27.86 21.06
N GLY A 489 -5.78 -29.11 20.59
CA GLY A 489 -6.07 -29.40 19.19
C GLY A 489 -5.02 -28.89 18.20
N GLY A 490 -5.33 -28.97 16.91
CA GLY A 490 -4.42 -28.59 15.84
C GLY A 490 -3.41 -29.67 15.46
N VAL A 491 -2.71 -29.42 14.36
CA VAL A 491 -1.87 -30.39 13.67
C VAL A 491 -0.46 -29.85 13.49
N HIS A 492 0.54 -30.60 13.95
CA HIS A 492 1.95 -30.26 13.81
C HIS A 492 2.66 -31.28 12.93
N ARG A 493 2.92 -30.96 11.65
CA ARG A 493 3.55 -31.90 10.69
C ARG A 493 4.80 -31.36 10.00
N ASP A 494 5.72 -32.25 9.70
CA ASP A 494 6.88 -31.98 8.83
C ASP A 494 7.80 -30.82 9.27
N ASN A 495 7.75 -30.43 10.55
CA ASN A 495 8.63 -29.39 11.09
C ASN A 495 10.05 -29.94 11.27
N MET A 496 11.08 -29.15 10.95
CA MET A 496 12.47 -29.65 10.82
C MET A 496 13.28 -29.63 12.13
N ALA A 497 12.71 -29.13 13.23
CA ALA A 497 13.30 -29.14 14.56
C ALA A 497 12.29 -29.65 15.60
N THR A 498 12.61 -29.54 16.90
CA THR A 498 11.71 -29.90 18.00
C THR A 498 10.35 -29.24 17.80
N VAL A 499 9.26 -30.03 17.89
CA VAL A 499 7.93 -29.54 17.56
C VAL A 499 7.42 -28.57 18.64
N ILE A 500 7.54 -28.95 19.91
CA ILE A 500 7.28 -28.07 21.06
C ILE A 500 8.54 -28.00 21.93
N ASP A 501 9.12 -26.82 22.05
CA ASP A 501 10.26 -26.52 22.91
C ASP A 501 9.85 -25.48 23.96
N VAL A 502 9.69 -25.92 25.20
CA VAL A 502 9.46 -25.03 26.35
C VAL A 502 10.64 -25.18 27.29
N GLY A 503 11.50 -24.17 27.33
CA GLY A 503 12.74 -24.20 28.09
C GLY A 503 12.95 -22.97 28.95
N GLY A 504 13.81 -23.11 29.97
CA GLY A 504 14.14 -22.01 30.87
C GLY A 504 14.25 -22.48 32.31
N THR A 505 13.55 -21.82 33.23
CA THR A 505 13.52 -22.22 34.64
C THR A 505 12.24 -22.91 35.09
N ARG A 506 11.05 -22.34 34.82
CA ARG A 506 9.76 -22.96 35.20
C ARG A 506 8.63 -22.53 34.27
N ALA A 507 7.82 -23.49 33.84
CA ALA A 507 6.55 -23.30 33.13
C ALA A 507 5.56 -24.42 33.52
N GLU A 508 4.26 -24.12 33.50
CA GLU A 508 3.21 -25.13 33.56
C GLU A 508 2.69 -25.37 32.15
N VAL A 509 2.74 -26.61 31.65
CA VAL A 509 2.39 -26.93 30.27
C VAL A 509 1.29 -27.98 30.24
N THR A 510 0.18 -27.67 29.58
CA THR A 510 -0.91 -28.60 29.28
C THR A 510 -1.00 -28.79 27.77
N ILE A 511 -0.98 -30.04 27.32
CA ILE A 511 -1.14 -30.42 25.92
C ILE A 511 -2.32 -31.39 25.85
N GLN A 512 -3.32 -31.07 25.04
CA GLN A 512 -4.52 -31.87 24.89
C GLN A 512 -4.94 -31.95 23.42
N ASP A 513 -5.23 -33.16 22.94
CA ASP A 513 -5.78 -33.42 21.60
C ASP A 513 -4.94 -32.87 20.43
N VAL A 514 -3.63 -32.65 20.62
CA VAL A 514 -2.70 -32.16 19.58
C VAL A 514 -2.14 -33.32 18.77
N GLU A 515 -2.20 -33.24 17.44
CA GLU A 515 -1.63 -34.24 16.53
C GLU A 515 -0.18 -33.92 16.16
N PHE A 516 0.72 -34.89 16.34
CA PHE A 516 2.13 -34.80 15.97
C PHE A 516 2.46 -35.80 14.86
N ASP A 517 2.88 -35.29 13.70
CA ASP A 517 3.43 -36.10 12.61
C ASP A 517 4.82 -35.57 12.23
N SER A 518 5.82 -35.95 13.02
CA SER A 518 7.20 -35.45 12.86
C SER A 518 8.21 -36.58 12.93
N SER A 519 9.25 -36.46 12.10
CA SER A 519 10.45 -37.32 12.17
C SER A 519 11.45 -36.88 13.25
N GLN A 520 11.22 -35.72 13.88
CA GLN A 520 12.07 -35.11 14.91
C GLN A 520 11.51 -35.31 16.32
N CYS A 521 12.24 -34.85 17.35
CA CYS A 521 11.76 -34.86 18.73
C CYS A 521 10.42 -34.11 18.84
N GLY A 522 9.36 -34.79 19.25
CA GLY A 522 8.02 -34.18 19.34
C GLY A 522 7.95 -33.09 20.42
N ILE A 523 8.38 -33.40 21.64
CA ILE A 523 8.23 -32.48 22.78
C ILE A 523 9.52 -32.46 23.60
N GLN A 524 10.02 -31.25 23.88
CA GLN A 524 11.14 -30.99 24.77
C GLN A 524 10.70 -29.99 25.84
N LEU A 525 10.80 -30.40 27.11
CA LEU A 525 10.52 -29.59 28.29
C LEU A 525 11.82 -29.58 29.12
N VAL A 526 12.46 -28.42 29.26
CA VAL A 526 13.77 -28.27 29.93
C VAL A 526 13.67 -27.35 31.14
#